data_AF-A0A835H5H6-F1
#
_entry.id   AF-A0A835H5H6-F1
#
_cell.length_a   1.000
_cell.length_b   1.000
_cell.length_c   1.000
_cell.angle_alpha   90.00
_cell.angle_beta   90.00
_cell.angle_gamma   90.00
#
_symmetry.space_group_name_H-M   'P 1'
#
loop_
_entity.id
_entity.type
_entity.pdbx_description
1 polymer ?
#
loop_
_entity_poly.entity_id
_entity_poly.type
_entity_poly.pdbx_seq_one_letter_code
_entity_poly.pdbx_strand_id
1 'polypeptide(L)'
;MTSWLFAIRRLIGGHSFEGLTYSAEDQAFAMIDLMNFNNVSVDANSKTAWDEGGETIGEIYHAIGRSGNCLGFPAGLCPAVGGGGYGLMSRKYGLASDNVVDDALLVGAKGRLLDRKTRGEDVFWAIRGGGAGSWGAIYSWKIQLVDVPVIVTACSSNL
;
A
#
# COMPACT_ATOMS: atom_id res chain seq x y z
N MET A 1 5.56 -35.60 13.46
CA MET A 1 4.71 -34.51 12.93
C MET A 1 5.35 -34.03 11.64
N THR A 2 4.80 -34.41 10.50
CA THR A 2 5.24 -33.91 9.19
C THR A 2 4.72 -32.48 9.04
N SER A 3 5.60 -31.48 9.17
CA SER A 3 5.26 -30.11 8.81
C SER A 3 5.18 -30.03 7.30
N TRP A 4 3.99 -29.79 6.76
CA TRP A 4 3.86 -29.38 5.36
C TRP A 4 4.45 -27.97 5.23
N LEU A 5 5.60 -27.85 4.57
CA LEU A 5 6.23 -26.57 4.26
C LEU A 5 5.55 -25.97 3.02
N PHE A 6 4.42 -25.31 3.21
CA PHE A 6 3.79 -24.52 2.15
C PHE A 6 4.26 -23.05 2.19
N ALA A 7 4.38 -22.42 1.03
CA ALA A 7 4.64 -20.99 0.92
C ALA A 7 3.36 -20.19 1.18
N ILE A 8 3.51 -18.95 1.63
CA ILE A 8 2.40 -17.99 1.74
C ILE A 8 2.60 -16.92 0.68
N ARG A 9 1.57 -16.66 -0.14
CA ARG A 9 1.53 -15.56 -1.10
C ARG A 9 0.49 -14.54 -0.67
N ARG A 10 0.90 -13.27 -0.59
CA ARG A 10 -0.01 -12.15 -0.29
C ARG A 10 -0.54 -11.59 -1.61
N LEU A 11 -1.85 -11.38 -1.69
CA LEU A 11 -2.51 -10.77 -2.84
C LEU A 11 -3.17 -9.44 -2.45
N ILE A 12 -2.98 -8.43 -3.32
CA ILE A 12 -3.69 -7.16 -3.30
C ILE A 12 -3.83 -6.71 -4.76
N GLY A 13 -5.05 -6.46 -5.24
CA GLY A 13 -5.31 -5.91 -6.58
C GLY A 13 -4.85 -6.76 -7.79
N GLY A 14 -4.10 -7.84 -7.61
CA GLY A 14 -3.71 -8.77 -8.69
C GLY A 14 -2.71 -8.23 -9.71
N HIS A 15 -2.08 -7.09 -9.46
CA HIS A 15 -1.22 -6.40 -10.44
C HIS A 15 0.27 -6.84 -10.45
N SER A 16 0.59 -8.03 -9.92
CA SER A 16 1.92 -8.61 -10.10
C SER A 16 2.10 -9.03 -11.55
N PHE A 17 3.04 -8.42 -12.28
CA PHE A 17 3.24 -8.68 -13.72
C PHE A 17 3.59 -10.14 -14.01
N GLU A 18 4.31 -10.80 -13.09
CA GLU A 18 4.68 -12.22 -13.20
C GLU A 18 3.73 -13.13 -12.40
N GLY A 19 2.62 -12.60 -11.88
CA GLY A 19 1.61 -13.38 -11.15
C GLY A 19 2.08 -13.97 -9.80
N LEU A 20 3.21 -13.51 -9.24
CA LEU A 20 3.85 -14.09 -8.04
C LEU A 20 2.99 -14.06 -6.77
N THR A 21 1.87 -13.35 -6.81
CA THR A 21 0.92 -13.23 -5.69
C THR A 21 -0.14 -14.34 -5.67
N TYR A 22 -0.32 -15.05 -6.78
CA TYR A 22 -1.32 -16.13 -6.93
C TYR A 22 -0.76 -17.37 -7.66
N SER A 23 0.55 -17.42 -7.93
CA SER A 23 1.24 -18.57 -8.50
C SER A 23 2.50 -18.94 -7.69
N ALA A 24 2.90 -20.20 -7.82
CA ALA A 24 4.19 -20.72 -7.39
C ALA A 24 4.58 -21.85 -8.34
N GLU A 25 5.85 -21.91 -8.76
CA GLU A 25 6.31 -22.88 -9.76
C GLU A 25 6.38 -24.30 -9.16
N ASP A 26 7.14 -24.49 -8.08
CA ASP A 26 7.48 -25.83 -7.58
C ASP A 26 7.20 -26.02 -6.08
N GLN A 27 6.24 -25.28 -5.52
CA GLN A 27 5.89 -25.39 -4.10
C GLN A 27 4.39 -25.28 -3.87
N ALA A 28 3.84 -26.16 -3.04
CA ALA A 28 2.51 -25.98 -2.48
C ALA A 28 2.44 -24.61 -1.77
N PHE A 29 1.39 -23.84 -2.02
CA PHE A 29 1.24 -22.52 -1.42
C PHE A 29 -0.20 -22.26 -0.98
N ALA A 30 -0.33 -21.37 -0.01
CA ALA A 30 -1.59 -20.77 0.38
C ALA A 30 -1.55 -19.29 -0.01
N MET A 31 -2.66 -18.80 -0.55
CA MET A 31 -2.85 -17.39 -0.85
C MET A 31 -3.60 -16.72 0.30
N ILE A 32 -3.11 -15.57 0.73
CA ILE A 32 -3.80 -14.66 1.64
C ILE A 32 -4.22 -13.45 0.82
N ASP A 33 -5.51 -13.40 0.49
CA ASP A 33 -6.13 -12.25 -0.15
C ASP A 33 -6.55 -11.24 0.93
N LEU A 34 -6.07 -10.00 0.78
CA LEU A 34 -6.36 -8.93 1.72
C LEU A 34 -7.53 -8.06 1.30
N MET A 35 -8.27 -8.37 0.22
CA MET A 35 -9.35 -7.54 -0.32
C MET A 35 -10.42 -7.06 0.70
N ASN A 36 -10.58 -7.76 1.83
CA ASN A 36 -11.53 -7.39 2.89
C ASN A 36 -10.94 -6.47 3.98
N PHE A 37 -9.63 -6.23 3.97
CA PHE A 37 -8.95 -5.25 4.81
C PHE A 37 -8.78 -3.97 3.98
N ASN A 38 -9.90 -3.30 3.71
CA ASN A 38 -9.96 -2.17 2.78
C ASN A 38 -10.49 -0.87 3.42
N ASN A 39 -10.31 -0.72 4.73
CA ASN A 39 -10.76 0.47 5.45
C ASN A 39 -9.72 1.61 5.46
N VAL A 40 -10.08 2.74 4.83
CA VAL A 40 -9.28 3.97 4.86
C VAL A 40 -9.87 5.00 5.81
N SER A 41 -9.12 5.38 6.83
CA SER A 41 -9.48 6.41 7.81
C SER A 41 -8.65 7.67 7.60
N VAL A 42 -9.31 8.78 7.25
CA VAL A 42 -8.65 10.06 6.94
C VAL A 42 -8.77 11.03 8.12
N ASP A 43 -7.64 11.56 8.58
CA ASP A 43 -7.56 12.69 9.50
C ASP A 43 -7.04 13.93 8.75
N ALA A 44 -7.98 14.80 8.38
CA ALA A 44 -7.70 16.03 7.65
C ALA A 44 -6.88 17.05 8.46
N ASN A 45 -6.98 17.03 9.80
CA ASN A 45 -6.28 17.99 10.65
C ASN A 45 -4.78 17.72 10.68
N SER A 46 -4.41 16.44 10.84
CA SER A 46 -3.01 16.01 10.77
C SER A 46 -2.52 15.77 9.34
N LYS A 47 -3.42 15.84 8.36
CA LYS A 47 -3.17 15.48 6.95
C LYS A 47 -2.60 14.07 6.83
N THR A 48 -3.12 13.13 7.60
CA THR A 48 -2.72 11.72 7.52
C THR A 48 -3.92 10.84 7.22
N ALA A 49 -3.66 9.66 6.68
CA ALA A 49 -4.66 8.62 6.61
C ALA A 49 -4.05 7.29 7.05
N TRP A 50 -4.86 6.47 7.69
CA TRP A 50 -4.57 5.05 7.86
C TRP A 50 -5.25 4.32 6.72
N ASP A 51 -4.48 3.60 5.90
CA ASP A 51 -4.98 2.59 4.97
C ASP A 51 -4.64 1.21 5.53
N GLU A 52 -5.53 0.25 5.37
CA GLU A 52 -5.22 -1.15 5.64
C GLU A 52 -4.37 -1.75 4.50
N GLY A 53 -4.14 -3.05 4.53
CA GLY A 53 -3.20 -3.73 3.65
C GLY A 53 -3.82 -4.22 2.35
N GLY A 54 -5.12 -4.02 2.15
CA GLY A 54 -5.95 -4.64 1.11
C GLY A 54 -6.52 -3.67 0.08
N GLU A 55 -6.38 -2.38 0.30
CA GLU A 55 -6.94 -1.32 -0.51
C GLU A 55 -6.26 -1.22 -1.86
N THR A 56 -7.11 -0.91 -2.82
CA THR A 56 -6.70 -0.39 -4.10
C THR A 56 -6.43 1.12 -4.02
N ILE A 57 -5.57 1.63 -4.89
CA ILE A 57 -5.28 3.07 -4.99
C ILE A 57 -6.57 3.88 -5.22
N GLY A 58 -7.52 3.33 -5.96
CA GLY A 58 -8.83 3.95 -6.19
C GLY A 58 -9.64 4.14 -4.91
N GLU A 59 -9.64 3.16 -4.00
CA GLU A 59 -10.32 3.25 -2.70
C GLU A 59 -9.67 4.32 -1.81
N ILE A 60 -8.33 4.38 -1.79
CA ILE A 60 -7.57 5.41 -1.07
C ILE A 60 -7.94 6.80 -1.59
N TYR A 61 -7.88 7.01 -2.92
CA TYR A 61 -8.24 8.29 -3.53
C TYR A 61 -9.69 8.68 -3.26
N HIS A 62 -10.61 7.72 -3.34
CA HIS A 62 -12.01 7.96 -3.07
C HIS A 62 -12.27 8.37 -1.62
N ALA A 63 -11.64 7.70 -0.64
CA ALA A 63 -11.75 8.06 0.77
C ALA A 63 -11.21 9.46 1.06
N ILE A 64 -10.05 9.81 0.50
CA ILE A 64 -9.46 11.15 0.62
C ILE A 64 -10.40 12.20 0.00
N GLY A 65 -10.90 11.96 -1.21
CA GLY A 65 -11.84 12.87 -1.88
C GLY A 65 -13.14 13.09 -1.11
N ARG A 66 -13.65 12.04 -0.45
CA ARG A 66 -14.85 12.12 0.41
C ARG A 66 -14.63 12.91 1.70
N SER A 67 -13.39 13.08 2.15
CA SER A 67 -13.10 13.92 3.32
C SER A 67 -13.44 15.40 3.09
N GLY A 68 -13.60 15.83 1.84
CA GLY A 68 -13.99 17.20 1.48
C GLY A 68 -12.86 18.23 1.59
N ASN A 69 -11.63 17.78 1.84
CA ASN A 69 -10.46 18.65 1.95
C ASN A 69 -9.68 18.68 0.64
N CYS A 70 -8.92 19.76 0.44
CA CYS A 70 -8.01 19.92 -0.69
C CYS A 70 -6.72 19.09 -0.48
N LEU A 71 -6.90 17.79 -0.26
CA LEU A 71 -5.84 16.82 0.01
C LEU A 71 -5.79 15.74 -1.09
N GLY A 72 -4.60 15.20 -1.29
CA GLY A 72 -4.35 14.07 -2.19
C GLY A 72 -3.25 13.15 -1.66
N PHE A 73 -2.95 12.09 -2.39
CA PHE A 73 -1.86 11.16 -2.09
C PHE A 73 -1.10 10.78 -3.39
N PRO A 74 0.24 10.92 -3.46
CA PRO A 74 1.00 10.71 -4.70
C PRO A 74 1.30 9.22 -4.96
N ALA A 75 0.33 8.49 -5.50
CA ALA A 75 0.47 7.08 -5.88
C ALA A 75 0.24 6.85 -7.39
N GLY A 76 0.02 5.59 -7.77
CA GLY A 76 -0.21 5.15 -9.15
C GLY A 76 -1.45 5.74 -9.84
N LEU A 77 -1.51 5.57 -11.17
CA LEU A 77 -2.66 6.00 -11.98
C LEU A 77 -3.77 4.94 -12.06
N CYS A 78 -3.42 3.66 -12.03
CA CYS A 78 -4.37 2.56 -12.20
C CYS A 78 -5.15 2.34 -10.89
N PRO A 79 -6.48 2.58 -10.87
CA PRO A 79 -7.23 2.52 -9.62
C PRO A 79 -7.23 1.15 -8.95
N ALA A 80 -7.12 0.06 -9.72
CA ALA A 80 -7.18 -1.32 -9.22
C ALA A 80 -5.85 -1.84 -8.61
N VAL A 81 -4.76 -1.08 -8.69
CA VAL A 81 -3.45 -1.49 -8.14
C VAL A 81 -3.47 -1.40 -6.61
N GLY A 82 -2.90 -2.40 -5.94
CA GLY A 82 -2.73 -2.41 -4.49
C GLY A 82 -1.51 -1.61 -4.03
N GLY A 83 -1.74 -0.36 -3.63
CA GLY A 83 -0.75 0.53 -2.99
C GLY A 83 0.49 0.92 -3.81
N GLY A 84 1.28 1.85 -3.25
CA GLY A 84 2.59 2.23 -3.76
C GLY A 84 2.62 2.97 -5.11
N GLY A 85 3.79 2.95 -5.75
CA GLY A 85 3.97 3.38 -7.14
C GLY A 85 4.30 4.86 -7.35
N TYR A 86 4.46 5.21 -8.62
CA TYR A 86 4.62 6.57 -9.12
C TYR A 86 3.39 6.97 -9.94
N GLY A 87 3.12 8.27 -10.03
CA GLY A 87 2.04 8.78 -10.86
C GLY A 87 2.20 10.25 -11.21
N LEU A 88 1.08 10.89 -11.57
CA LEU A 88 1.04 12.26 -12.10
C LEU A 88 1.59 13.29 -11.10
N MET A 89 1.48 13.02 -9.80
CA MET A 89 1.96 13.90 -8.75
C MET A 89 3.42 13.65 -8.34
N SER A 90 4.07 12.61 -8.86
CA SER A 90 5.38 12.20 -8.36
C SER A 90 6.50 13.20 -8.61
N ARG A 91 6.39 14.00 -9.68
CA ARG A 91 7.36 15.09 -9.92
C ARG A 91 7.30 16.20 -8.86
N LYS A 92 6.18 16.35 -8.16
CA LYS A 92 5.97 17.39 -7.14
C LYS A 92 6.19 16.86 -5.73
N TYR A 93 5.75 15.63 -5.46
CA TYR A 93 5.69 15.07 -4.10
C TYR A 93 6.45 13.75 -3.91
N GLY A 94 7.15 13.25 -4.93
CA GLY A 94 7.87 11.98 -4.86
C GLY A 94 6.97 10.76 -5.03
N LEU A 95 7.47 9.60 -4.61
CA LEU A 95 6.76 8.33 -4.69
C LEU A 95 5.76 8.18 -3.53
N ALA A 96 4.82 7.24 -3.66
CA ALA A 96 3.94 6.88 -2.55
C ALA A 96 4.74 6.46 -1.30
N SER A 97 5.84 5.74 -1.51
CA SER A 97 6.76 5.31 -0.44
C SER A 97 7.43 6.46 0.30
N ASP A 98 7.68 7.58 -0.37
CA ASP A 98 8.30 8.76 0.24
C ASP A 98 7.32 9.46 1.18
N ASN A 99 6.02 9.21 1.01
CA ASN A 99 4.92 9.81 1.75
C ASN A 99 4.29 8.84 2.75
N VAL A 100 5.03 7.81 3.18
CA VAL A 100 4.63 6.93 4.28
C VAL A 100 5.24 7.45 5.58
N VAL A 101 4.41 7.60 6.62
CA VAL A 101 4.81 8.02 7.96
C VAL A 101 5.41 6.83 8.72
N ASP A 102 6.18 7.08 9.78
CA ASP A 102 6.83 6.07 10.63
C ASP A 102 5.89 5.05 11.29
N ASP A 103 4.58 5.18 11.15
CA ASP A 103 3.62 4.25 11.70
C ASP A 103 3.16 3.29 10.59
N ALA A 104 3.65 2.05 10.63
CA ALA A 104 3.18 0.95 9.79
C ALA A 104 3.07 -0.31 10.62
N LEU A 105 2.04 -1.11 10.34
CA LEU A 105 1.78 -2.36 11.03
C LEU A 105 2.16 -3.52 10.11
N LEU A 106 3.13 -4.33 10.54
CA LEU A 106 3.69 -5.42 9.75
C LEU A 106 3.56 -6.74 10.50
N VAL A 107 3.05 -7.78 9.86
CA VAL A 107 3.09 -9.15 10.41
C VAL A 107 4.35 -9.84 9.92
N GLY A 108 5.28 -10.09 10.84
CA GLY A 108 6.54 -10.78 10.56
C GLY A 108 6.40 -12.30 10.42
N ALA A 109 7.46 -12.98 10.01
CA ALA A 109 7.46 -14.43 9.75
C ALA A 109 7.07 -15.32 10.95
N LYS A 110 7.17 -14.80 12.18
CA LYS A 110 6.73 -15.49 13.40
C LYS A 110 5.27 -15.21 13.78
N GLY A 111 4.50 -14.58 12.88
CA GLY A 111 3.09 -14.20 13.12
C GLY A 111 2.91 -13.08 14.15
N ARG A 112 3.98 -12.34 14.48
CA ARG A 112 3.92 -11.21 15.42
C ARG A 112 3.63 -9.92 14.67
N LEU A 113 2.77 -9.10 15.25
CA LEU A 113 2.57 -7.71 14.82
C LEU A 113 3.79 -6.88 15.24
N LEU A 114 4.42 -6.26 14.25
CA LEU A 114 5.55 -5.36 14.38
C LEU A 114 5.05 -3.95 14.10
N ASP A 115 5.05 -3.14 15.15
CA ASP A 115 4.77 -1.72 15.12
C ASP A 115 6.06 -0.90 15.00
N ARG A 116 5.94 0.44 15.08
CA ARG A 116 7.08 1.35 15.06
C ARG A 116 8.19 0.99 16.06
N LYS A 117 7.83 0.57 17.28
CA LYS A 117 8.79 0.29 18.36
C LYS A 117 9.51 -1.04 18.15
N THR A 118 8.86 -1.99 17.51
CA THR A 118 9.30 -3.39 17.45
C THR A 118 9.88 -3.81 16.10
N ARG A 119 9.65 -3.04 15.04
CA ARG A 119 10.16 -3.35 13.69
C ARG A 119 11.61 -2.90 13.44
N GLY A 120 12.03 -1.78 14.04
CA GLY A 120 13.32 -1.14 13.75
C GLY A 120 13.35 -0.34 12.44
N GLU A 121 14.30 0.59 12.34
CA GLU A 121 14.40 1.55 11.21
C GLU A 121 14.80 0.89 9.89
N ASP A 122 15.66 -0.13 9.92
CA ASP A 122 16.10 -0.83 8.70
C ASP A 122 14.93 -1.55 8.01
N VAL A 123 14.06 -2.19 8.81
CA VAL A 123 12.86 -2.83 8.29
C VAL A 123 11.91 -1.78 7.73
N PHE A 124 11.75 -0.64 8.40
CA PHE A 124 10.91 0.43 7.89
C PHE A 124 11.41 0.97 6.54
N TRP A 125 12.71 1.22 6.43
CA TRP A 125 13.33 1.62 5.18
C TRP A 125 13.07 0.58 4.09
N ALA A 126 13.27 -0.71 4.39
CA ALA A 126 13.14 -1.78 3.42
C ALA A 126 11.71 -1.97 2.90
N ILE A 127 10.69 -1.86 3.76
CA ILE A 127 9.29 -2.05 3.33
C ILE A 127 8.76 -0.91 2.46
N ARG A 128 9.42 0.25 2.44
CA ARG A 128 9.06 1.42 1.63
C ARG A 128 9.65 1.39 0.21
N GLY A 129 9.89 0.20 -0.35
CA GLY A 129 10.38 0.11 -1.74
C GLY A 129 11.11 -1.18 -2.10
N GLY A 130 11.53 -1.96 -1.10
CA GLY A 130 12.26 -3.23 -1.29
C GLY A 130 11.44 -4.41 -1.82
N GLY A 131 10.24 -4.14 -2.36
CA GLY A 131 9.33 -5.15 -2.90
C GLY A 131 8.40 -5.78 -1.85
N ALA A 132 7.14 -5.97 -2.23
CA ALA A 132 6.16 -6.65 -1.40
C ALA A 132 6.48 -8.16 -1.31
N GLY A 133 6.23 -8.77 -0.14
CA GLY A 133 6.36 -10.21 0.08
C GLY A 133 7.67 -10.68 0.70
N SER A 134 8.74 -9.86 0.69
CA SER A 134 10.06 -10.25 1.25
C SER A 134 10.17 -10.04 2.76
N TRP A 135 9.42 -9.08 3.32
CA TRP A 135 9.60 -8.60 4.70
C TRP A 135 8.44 -8.95 5.63
N GLY A 136 7.46 -9.72 5.15
CA GLY A 136 6.22 -10.03 5.85
C GLY A 136 4.98 -9.44 5.17
N ALA A 137 3.86 -9.47 5.88
CA ALA A 137 2.58 -8.95 5.39
C ALA A 137 2.26 -7.62 6.07
N ILE A 138 2.25 -6.53 5.31
CA ILE A 138 1.83 -5.24 5.84
C ILE A 138 0.32 -5.28 6.07
N TYR A 139 -0.09 -5.03 7.30
CA TYR A 139 -1.48 -4.94 7.71
C TYR A 139 -2.05 -3.56 7.43
N SER A 140 -1.28 -2.49 7.64
CA SER A 140 -1.76 -1.11 7.48
C SER A 140 -0.60 -0.13 7.37
N TRP A 141 -0.77 0.93 6.57
CA TRP A 141 0.13 2.07 6.56
C TRP A 141 -0.55 3.32 7.10
N LYS A 142 0.26 4.16 7.74
CA LYS A 142 -0.07 5.57 7.91
C LYS A 142 0.60 6.37 6.80
N ILE A 143 -0.20 7.00 5.96
CA ILE A 143 0.25 7.81 4.84
C ILE A 143 0.12 9.30 5.15
N GLN A 144 1.07 10.07 4.64
CA GLN A 144 1.07 11.53 4.66
C GLN A 144 0.32 12.03 3.43
N LEU A 145 -0.76 12.78 3.67
CA LEU A 145 -1.51 13.45 2.63
C LEU A 145 -0.83 14.77 2.27
N VAL A 146 -0.96 15.15 1.00
CA VAL A 146 -0.37 16.37 0.43
C VAL A 146 -1.46 17.36 0.04
N ASP A 147 -1.16 18.65 0.13
CA ASP A 147 -2.08 19.69 -0.31
C ASP A 147 -2.18 19.69 -1.85
N VAL A 148 -3.41 19.77 -2.36
CA VAL A 148 -3.69 19.93 -3.79
C VAL A 148 -4.52 21.19 -4.00
N PRO A 149 -4.39 21.90 -5.14
CA PRO A 149 -5.27 23.03 -5.42
C PRO A 149 -6.71 22.56 -5.61
N VAL A 150 -7.67 23.42 -5.27
CA VAL A 150 -9.12 23.18 -5.48
C VAL A 150 -9.41 22.85 -6.95
N ILE A 151 -8.64 23.45 -7.87
CA ILE A 151 -8.79 23.31 -9.31
C ILE A 151 -7.49 22.77 -9.88
N VAL A 152 -7.59 21.67 -10.62
CA VAL A 152 -6.51 21.10 -11.43
C VAL A 152 -6.90 21.11 -12.90
N THR A 153 -5.93 21.22 -13.80
CA THR A 153 -6.16 21.16 -15.25
C THR A 153 -5.58 19.86 -15.80
N ALA A 154 -6.41 19.07 -16.47
CA ALA A 154 -5.97 17.89 -17.21
C ALA A 154 -5.99 18.19 -18.71
N CYS A 155 -5.00 17.64 -19.43
CA CYS A 155 -5.00 17.62 -20.89
C CYS A 155 -5.09 16.17 -21.33
N SER A 156 -6.08 15.85 -22.15
CA SER A 156 -6.24 14.53 -22.76
C SER A 156 -6.27 14.69 -24.28
N SER A 157 -5.45 13.91 -24.99
CA SER A 157 -5.58 13.74 -26.43
C SER A 157 -6.56 12.62 -26.71
N ASN A 158 -7.55 12.85 -27.57
CA ASN A 158 -8.33 11.76 -28.15
C ASN A 158 -7.47 11.10 -29.22
N LEU A 159 -6.86 9.97 -28.88
CA LEU A 159 -6.25 9.05 -29.85
C LEU A 159 -7.30 8.03 -30.28
#